data_AF-A0A6I3IX48-F1
#
_entry.id   AF-A0A6I3IX48-F1
#
_cell.length_a   1.000
_cell.length_b   1.000
_cell.length_c   1.000
_cell.angle_alpha   90.00
_cell.angle_beta   90.00
_cell.angle_gamma   90.00
#
_symmetry.space_group_name_H-M   'P 1'
#
loop_
_entity.id
_entity.type
_entity.pdbx_description
1 polymer ?
#
loop_
_entity_poly.entity_id
_entity_poly.type
_entity_poly.pdbx_seq_one_letter_code
_entity_poly.pdbx_strand_id
1 'polypeptide(L)'
;MSYEQEFLKEFEAWVNTQVMINEMAMEESRRVLEEDKDERAADAYIRYESKVDAYRFIQGKFANYAAGKGFHDLPDELFGKRSY
;
A
#
# COMPACT_ATOMS: atom_id res chain seq x y z
N MET A 1 -18.10 5.11 18.79
CA MET A 1 -18.05 4.93 17.32
C MET A 1 -19.13 3.95 16.93
N SER A 2 -19.71 4.08 15.73
CA SER A 2 -20.60 3.03 15.22
C SER A 2 -19.78 1.79 14.85
N TYR A 3 -20.45 0.65 14.64
CA TYR A 3 -19.83 -0.57 14.16
C TYR A 3 -19.05 -0.34 12.85
N GLU A 4 -19.64 0.40 11.91
CA GLU A 4 -19.01 0.71 10.62
C GLU A 4 -17.76 1.58 10.78
N GLN A 5 -17.79 2.54 11.70
CA GLN A 5 -16.63 3.40 11.99
C GLN A 5 -15.48 2.61 12.63
N GLU A 6 -15.79 1.69 13.54
CA GLU A 6 -14.79 0.81 14.16
C GLU A 6 -14.21 -0.16 13.13
N PHE A 7 -15.04 -0.79 12.32
CA PHE A 7 -14.61 -1.65 11.21
C PHE A 7 -13.68 -0.91 10.24
N LEU A 8 -14.02 0.31 9.83
CA LEU A 8 -13.19 1.11 8.93
C LEU A 8 -11.85 1.49 9.56
N LYS A 9 -11.83 1.81 10.86
CA LYS A 9 -10.60 2.09 11.60
C LYS A 9 -9.69 0.86 11.68
N GLU A 10 -10.25 -0.30 12.00
CA GLU A 10 -9.49 -1.55 12.04
C GLU A 10 -8.99 -1.95 10.65
N PHE A 11 -9.80 -1.72 9.62
CA PHE A 11 -9.42 -1.97 8.24
C PHE A 11 -8.27 -1.05 7.80
N GLU A 12 -8.31 0.24 8.11
CA GLU A 12 -7.20 1.15 7.84
C GLU A 12 -5.91 0.71 8.53
N ALA A 13 -5.99 0.34 9.82
CA ALA A 13 -4.85 -0.17 10.58
C ALA A 13 -4.27 -1.46 9.98
N TRP A 14 -5.14 -2.36 9.50
CA TRP A 14 -4.74 -3.57 8.80
C TRP A 14 -4.03 -3.25 7.48
N VAL A 15 -4.56 -2.34 6.66
CA VAL A 15 -3.92 -1.91 5.40
C VAL A 15 -2.53 -1.34 5.65
N ASN A 16 -2.39 -0.45 6.65
CA ASN A 16 -1.09 0.12 7.03
C ASN A 16 -0.09 -0.96 7.45
N THR A 17 -0.56 -1.98 8.18
CA THR A 17 0.27 -3.14 8.54
C THR A 17 0.68 -3.94 7.30
N GLN A 18 -0.22 -4.13 6.33
CA GLN A 18 0.11 -4.84 5.09
C GLN A 18 1.15 -4.08 4.25
N VAL A 19 1.07 -2.75 4.16
CA VAL A 19 2.09 -1.94 3.49
C VAL A 19 3.47 -2.21 4.11
N MET A 20 3.59 -2.06 5.43
CA MET A 20 4.83 -2.28 6.15
C MET A 20 5.41 -3.70 5.93
N ILE A 21 4.57 -4.74 6.03
CA ILE A 21 5.01 -6.13 5.84
C ILE A 21 5.49 -6.38 4.40
N ASN A 22 4.74 -5.92 3.41
CA ASN A 22 5.11 -6.17 2.01
C ASN A 22 6.30 -5.31 1.57
N GLU A 23 6.49 -4.11 2.11
CA GLU A 23 7.70 -3.30 1.90
C GLU A 23 8.95 -4.01 2.45
N MET A 24 8.91 -4.51 3.69
CA MET A 24 10.02 -5.29 4.25
C MET A 24 10.32 -6.56 3.42
N ALA A 25 9.27 -7.27 2.99
CA ALA A 25 9.44 -8.48 2.17
C ALA A 25 9.98 -8.17 0.76
N MET A 26 9.59 -7.04 0.19
CA MET A 26 10.09 -6.53 -1.08
C MET A 26 11.58 -6.16 -0.98
N GLU A 27 11.98 -5.45 0.07
CA GLU A 27 13.38 -5.10 0.32
C GLU A 27 14.26 -6.34 0.51
N GLU A 28 13.80 -7.32 1.28
CA GLU A 28 14.55 -8.56 1.48
C GLU A 28 14.63 -9.39 0.19
N SER A 29 13.55 -9.46 -0.60
CA SER A 29 13.57 -10.14 -1.90
C SER A 29 14.52 -9.46 -2.88
N ARG A 30 14.60 -8.13 -2.86
CA ARG A 30 15.58 -7.36 -3.64
C ARG A 30 17.01 -7.70 -3.22
N ARG A 31 17.28 -7.74 -1.91
CA ARG A 31 18.59 -8.06 -1.36
C ARG A 31 19.07 -9.45 -1.81
N VAL A 32 18.20 -10.46 -1.72
CA VAL A 32 18.50 -11.83 -2.18
C VAL A 32 18.73 -11.88 -3.69
N LEU A 33 17.95 -11.14 -4.50
CA LEU A 33 18.16 -11.07 -5.94
C LEU A 33 19.54 -10.47 -6.31
N GLU A 34 19.95 -9.41 -5.60
CA GLU A 34 21.23 -8.74 -5.83
C GLU A 34 22.44 -9.59 -5.37
N GLU A 35 22.32 -10.29 -4.24
CA GLU A 35 23.38 -11.12 -3.66
C GLU A 35 23.52 -12.48 -4.38
N ASP A 36 22.40 -13.18 -4.63
CA ASP A 36 22.40 -14.59 -5.06
C ASP A 36 22.00 -14.79 -6.54
N LYS A 37 21.54 -13.74 -7.24
CA LYS A 37 21.00 -13.79 -8.61
C LYS A 37 19.90 -14.86 -8.80
N ASP A 38 19.17 -15.19 -7.74
CA ASP A 38 18.09 -16.17 -7.79
C ASP A 38 16.87 -15.57 -8.51
N GLU A 39 16.52 -16.09 -9.68
CA GLU A 39 15.35 -15.65 -10.45
C GLU A 39 14.04 -15.78 -9.67
N ARG A 40 13.95 -16.68 -8.69
CA ARG A 40 12.76 -16.81 -7.82
C ARG A 40 12.58 -15.62 -6.89
N ALA A 41 13.67 -14.92 -6.56
CA ALA A 41 13.61 -13.69 -5.78
C ALA A 41 13.06 -12.52 -6.60
N ALA A 42 13.23 -12.53 -7.93
CA ALA A 42 12.62 -11.53 -8.82
C ALA A 42 11.08 -11.65 -8.86
N ASP A 43 10.56 -12.86 -8.98
CA ASP A 43 9.11 -13.10 -8.93
C ASP A 43 8.50 -12.73 -7.57
N ALA A 44 9.23 -13.00 -6.49
CA ALA A 44 8.83 -12.60 -5.14
C ALA A 44 8.79 -11.07 -4.99
N TYR A 45 9.83 -10.38 -5.46
CA TYR A 45 9.90 -8.93 -5.48
C TYR A 45 8.70 -8.31 -6.21
N ILE A 46 8.42 -8.73 -7.45
CA ILE A 46 7.29 -8.21 -8.24
C ILE A 46 5.96 -8.44 -7.52
N ARG A 47 5.79 -9.58 -6.87
CA ARG A 47 4.58 -9.90 -6.11
C ARG A 47 4.38 -8.98 -4.92
N TYR A 48 5.44 -8.69 -4.16
CA TYR A 48 5.36 -7.79 -3.01
C TYR A 48 5.16 -6.34 -3.44
N GLU A 49 5.86 -5.90 -4.50
CA GLU A 49 5.68 -4.57 -5.09
C GLU A 49 4.23 -4.33 -5.54
N SER A 50 3.64 -5.29 -6.27
CA SER A 50 2.25 -5.21 -6.71
C SER A 50 1.25 -5.10 -5.54
N LYS A 51 1.52 -5.79 -4.43
CA LYS A 51 0.69 -5.68 -3.22
C LYS A 51 0.85 -4.32 -2.54
N VAL A 52 2.08 -3.81 -2.41
CA VAL A 52 2.34 -2.49 -1.84
C VAL A 52 1.60 -1.42 -2.62
N ASP A 53 1.65 -1.46 -3.96
CA ASP A 53 0.92 -0.52 -4.82
C ASP A 53 -0.59 -0.55 -4.57
N ALA A 54 -1.17 -1.75 -4.53
CA ALA A 54 -2.60 -1.94 -4.24
C ALA A 54 -2.99 -1.41 -2.84
N TYR A 55 -2.18 -1.68 -1.82
CA TYR A 55 -2.46 -1.18 -0.46
C TYR A 55 -2.31 0.33 -0.36
N ARG A 56 -1.32 0.94 -1.02
CA ARG A 56 -1.16 2.41 -1.09
C ARG A 56 -2.35 3.07 -1.78
N PHE A 57 -2.90 2.46 -2.83
CA PHE A 57 -4.13 2.92 -3.44
C PHE A 57 -5.30 2.92 -2.44
N ILE A 58 -5.44 1.87 -1.63
CA ILE A 58 -6.47 1.78 -0.59
C ILE A 58 -6.22 2.79 0.54
N GLN A 59 -4.97 3.07 0.94
CA GLN A 59 -4.64 4.15 1.89
C GLN A 59 -5.18 5.50 1.40
N GLY A 60 -5.06 5.78 0.10
CA GLY A 60 -5.67 6.97 -0.51
C GLY A 60 -7.20 7.01 -0.33
N LYS A 61 -7.89 5.86 -0.29
CA LYS A 61 -9.33 5.79 -0.01
C LYS A 61 -9.67 6.10 1.44
N PHE A 62 -8.80 5.73 2.38
CA PHE A 62 -8.94 6.15 3.77
C PHE A 62 -8.67 7.65 3.97
N ALA A 63 -7.74 8.23 3.21
CA ALA A 63 -7.57 9.69 3.18
C ALA A 63 -8.85 10.41 2.71
N ASN A 64 -9.51 9.89 1.68
CA ASN A 64 -10.83 10.40 1.26
C ASN A 64 -11.88 10.27 2.37
N TYR A 65 -11.95 9.10 3.03
CA TYR A 65 -12.86 8.87 4.14
C TYR A 65 -12.66 9.89 5.28
N ALA A 66 -11.41 10.13 5.68
CA ALA A 66 -11.06 11.11 6.71
C ALA A 66 -11.41 12.56 6.29
N ALA A 67 -11.31 12.87 4.99
CA ALA A 67 -11.67 14.16 4.42
C ALA A 67 -13.18 14.32 4.12
N GLY A 68 -14.01 13.30 4.39
CA GLY A 68 -15.43 13.32 4.05
C GLY A 68 -15.73 13.29 2.54
N LYS A 69 -14.77 12.84 1.73
CA LYS A 69 -14.87 12.73 0.28
C LYS A 69 -15.51 11.40 -0.14
N GLY A 70 -16.00 11.34 -1.38
CA GLY A 70 -16.49 10.12 -1.98
C GLY A 70 -15.37 9.10 -2.20
N PHE A 71 -15.74 7.81 -2.23
CA PHE A 71 -14.77 6.73 -2.50
C PHE A 71 -14.08 6.88 -3.86
N HIS A 72 -14.78 7.41 -4.87
CA HIS A 72 -14.24 7.60 -6.22
C HIS A 72 -13.46 8.91 -6.40
N ASP A 73 -13.44 9.78 -5.39
CA ASP A 73 -12.71 11.03 -5.49
C ASP A 73 -11.19 10.76 -5.56
N LEU A 74 -10.49 11.67 -6.20
CA LEU A 74 -9.03 11.67 -6.22
C LEU A 74 -8.52 12.17 -4.85
N PRO A 75 -7.69 11.39 -4.15
CA PRO A 75 -7.02 11.86 -2.95
C PRO A 75 -6.08 13.00 -3.33
N ASP A 76 -6.00 14.04 -2.50
CA ASP A 76 -5.26 15.28 -2.82
C ASP A 76 -3.77 15.03 -3.08
N GLU A 77 -3.22 13.92 -2.57
CA GLU A 77 -1.81 13.57 -2.67
C GLU A 77 -1.50 12.38 -3.59
N LEU A 78 -2.50 11.71 -4.20
CA LEU A 78 -2.31 10.41 -4.86
C LEU A 78 -1.32 10.44 -6.04
N PHE A 79 -1.10 11.60 -6.67
CA PHE A 79 -0.20 11.72 -7.83
C PHE A 79 1.09 12.46 -7.55
N GLY A 80 1.33 12.95 -6.33
CA GLY A 80 2.31 14.00 -6.13
C GLY A 80 2.01 15.20 -7.03
N LYS A 81 2.74 16.30 -6.86
CA LYS A 81 2.61 17.42 -7.79
C LYS A 81 2.96 16.94 -9.20
N ARG A 82 2.00 16.97 -10.12
CA ARG A 82 2.30 17.00 -11.56
C ARG A 82 3.10 18.29 -11.81
N SER A 83 4.42 18.18 -11.77
CA SER A 83 5.31 19.21 -12.29
C SER A 83 5.17 19.15 -13.81
N TYR A 84 4.55 20.17 -14.40
CA TYR A 84 4.61 20.42 -15.85
C TYR A 84 5.85 21.26 -16.14
#